data_AF-A0A5S4WS58-F1
#
_entry.id   AF-A0A5S4WS58-F1
#
_cell.length_a   1.000
_cell.length_b   1.000
_cell.length_c   1.000
_cell.angle_alpha   90.00
_cell.angle_beta   90.00
_cell.angle_gamma   90.00
#
_symmetry.space_group_name_H-M   'P 1'
#
loop_
_entity.id
_entity.type
_entity.pdbx_description
1 polymer ?
#
loop_
_entity_poly.entity_id
_entity_poly.type
_entity_poly.pdbx_seq_one_letter_code
_entity_poly.pdbx_strand_id
1 'polypeptide(L)'
;MFRNWRIGSVNGALLAAYFIPAWTMVAFNIMVAPVHGLYERPSVAVALFLSDQLQMSGLSTVRAAWLLALGRLTVVAFFAIYLALLAIPRTRKSGASDETLGIALAIGSLISFVSMVMASKVGEMAALRLHATELLLLLGAAVVLVIERPAAAPKTVDVADTAPLGIEQAELLHNR
;
A
#
# COMPACT_ATOMS: atom_id res chain seq x y z
N MET A 1 -22.02 16.28 2.91
CA MET A 1 -21.88 14.98 2.20
C MET A 1 -20.89 14.00 2.89
N PHE A 2 -20.01 14.44 3.80
CA PHE A 2 -18.96 13.62 4.43
C PHE A 2 -19.30 13.00 5.80
N ARG A 3 -20.54 13.12 6.29
CA ARG A 3 -20.87 12.90 7.71
C ARG A 3 -20.67 11.46 8.23
N ASN A 4 -20.41 10.49 7.34
CA ASN A 4 -20.26 9.06 7.68
C ASN A 4 -18.94 8.44 7.16
N TRP A 5 -17.95 9.22 6.73
CA TRP A 5 -16.65 8.69 6.30
C TRP A 5 -15.67 8.61 7.46
N ARG A 6 -14.96 7.48 7.59
CA ARG A 6 -13.86 7.30 8.56
C ARG A 6 -12.68 8.17 8.15
N ILE A 7 -11.91 8.69 9.11
CA ILE A 7 -10.80 9.61 8.79
C ILE A 7 -9.72 8.88 8.00
N GLY A 8 -9.51 7.59 8.27
CA GLY A 8 -8.58 6.72 7.56
C GLY A 8 -8.98 6.50 6.10
N SER A 9 -10.28 6.46 5.79
CA SER A 9 -10.75 6.37 4.40
C SER A 9 -10.50 7.65 3.62
N VAL A 10 -10.71 8.82 4.24
CA VAL A 10 -10.42 10.11 3.61
C VAL A 10 -8.91 10.28 3.43
N ASN A 11 -8.13 10.00 4.48
CA ASN A 11 -6.68 10.12 4.46
C ASN A 11 -6.03 9.18 3.44
N GLY A 12 -6.45 7.92 3.41
CA GLY A 12 -6.00 6.95 2.40
C GLY A 12 -6.31 7.41 0.97
N ALA A 13 -7.49 8.01 0.75
CA ALA A 13 -7.86 8.52 -0.57
C ALA A 13 -7.01 9.72 -1.00
N LEU A 14 -6.73 10.66 -0.08
CA LEU A 14 -5.83 11.79 -0.33
C LEU A 14 -4.41 11.30 -0.66
N LEU A 15 -3.94 10.31 0.09
CA LEU A 15 -2.63 9.75 -0.12
C LEU A 15 -2.53 9.02 -1.48
N ALA A 16 -3.54 8.23 -1.84
CA ALA A 16 -3.64 7.62 -3.16
C ALA A 16 -3.66 8.67 -4.29
N ALA A 17 -4.40 9.76 -4.12
CA ALA A 17 -4.46 10.85 -5.10
C ALA A 17 -3.10 11.55 -5.33
N TYR A 18 -2.21 11.54 -4.34
CA TYR A 18 -0.84 12.03 -4.48
C TYR A 18 0.11 10.98 -5.05
N PHE A 19 0.15 9.78 -4.47
CA PHE A 19 1.14 8.75 -4.82
C PHE A 19 0.90 8.14 -6.19
N ILE A 20 -0.36 7.96 -6.62
CA ILE A 20 -0.66 7.41 -7.95
C ILE A 20 0.01 8.23 -9.06
N PRO A 21 -0.24 9.53 -9.21
CA PRO A 21 0.42 10.30 -10.27
C PRO A 21 1.92 10.45 -10.04
N ALA A 22 2.37 10.73 -8.82
CA ALA A 22 3.78 10.97 -8.53
C ALA A 22 4.66 9.74 -8.83
N TRP A 23 4.26 8.56 -8.35
CA TRP A 23 5.05 7.35 -8.52
C TRP A 23 4.88 6.71 -9.89
N THR A 24 3.71 6.87 -10.53
CA THR A 24 3.51 6.44 -11.92
C THR A 24 4.41 7.21 -12.87
N MET A 25 4.54 8.53 -12.69
CA MET A 25 5.41 9.35 -13.54
C MET A 25 6.87 8.88 -13.46
N VAL A 26 7.39 8.64 -12.26
CA VAL A 26 8.77 8.15 -12.11
C VAL A 26 8.94 6.76 -12.70
N ALA A 27 8.02 5.84 -12.44
CA ALA A 27 8.08 4.49 -13.01
C ALA A 27 8.01 4.50 -14.54
N PHE A 28 7.18 5.39 -15.12
CA PHE A 28 7.08 5.58 -16.56
C PHE A 28 8.37 6.14 -17.16
N ASN A 29 8.99 7.14 -16.54
CA ASN A 29 10.27 7.69 -16.99
C ASN A 29 11.37 6.61 -17.00
N ILE A 30 11.42 5.74 -15.98
CA ILE A 30 12.34 4.60 -15.94
C ILE A 30 12.02 3.57 -17.04
N MET A 31 10.75 3.29 -17.32
CA MET A 31 10.37 2.34 -18.38
C MET A 31 10.76 2.84 -19.78
N VAL A 32 10.58 4.13 -20.06
CA VAL A 32 10.92 4.73 -21.36
C VAL A 32 12.44 4.91 -21.52
N ALA A 33 13.11 5.42 -20.49
CA ALA A 33 14.53 5.72 -20.50
C ALA A 33 15.19 5.30 -19.18
N PRO A 34 15.57 4.02 -19.01
CA PRO A 34 16.00 3.47 -17.71
C PRO A 34 17.19 4.19 -17.10
N VAL A 35 18.16 4.59 -17.93
CA VAL A 35 19.32 5.34 -17.44
C VAL A 35 18.89 6.75 -17.03
N HIS A 36 18.24 7.50 -17.92
CA HIS A 36 17.85 8.89 -17.61
C HIS A 36 16.88 8.97 -16.43
N GLY A 37 15.83 8.14 -16.43
CA GLY A 37 14.84 8.08 -15.38
C GLY A 37 15.43 7.71 -14.02
N LEU A 38 16.49 6.89 -13.97
CA LEU A 38 17.17 6.55 -12.72
C LEU A 38 17.93 7.75 -12.13
N TYR A 39 18.48 8.63 -12.98
CA TYR A 39 19.21 9.84 -12.56
C TYR A 39 18.33 11.08 -12.37
N GLU A 40 17.00 10.95 -12.50
CA GLU A 40 16.09 12.01 -12.08
C GLU A 40 16.10 12.18 -10.56
N ARG A 41 15.78 13.38 -10.09
CA ARG A 41 15.76 13.76 -8.66
C ARG A 41 15.08 12.71 -7.74
N PRO A 42 13.99 12.03 -8.12
CA PRO A 42 13.33 11.03 -7.28
C PRO A 42 14.07 9.70 -7.11
N SER A 43 15.14 9.45 -7.85
CA SER A 43 15.86 8.16 -7.84
C SER A 43 17.39 8.29 -7.99
N VAL A 44 17.91 9.50 -8.20
CA VAL A 44 19.35 9.77 -8.35
C VAL A 44 20.19 9.23 -7.19
N ALA A 45 19.68 9.36 -5.97
CA ALA A 45 20.32 8.83 -4.77
C ALA A 45 20.48 7.31 -4.81
N VAL A 46 19.48 6.59 -5.32
CA VAL A 46 19.52 5.13 -5.48
C VAL A 46 20.53 4.77 -6.57
N ALA A 47 20.55 5.52 -7.67
CA ALA A 47 21.51 5.34 -8.76
C ALA A 47 22.96 5.42 -8.28
N LEU A 48 23.28 6.52 -7.58
CA LEU A 48 24.61 6.80 -7.05
C LEU A 48 24.98 5.78 -5.97
N PHE A 49 24.06 5.39 -5.09
CA PHE A 49 24.35 4.38 -4.07
C PHE A 49 24.70 3.01 -4.71
N LEU A 50 23.90 2.55 -5.68
CA LEU A 50 24.15 1.29 -6.36
C LEU A 50 25.47 1.31 -7.17
N SER A 51 25.78 2.45 -7.79
CA SER A 51 27.04 2.65 -8.51
C SER A 51 28.24 2.68 -7.57
N ASP A 52 28.21 3.54 -6.56
CA ASP A 52 29.41 3.90 -5.79
C ASP A 52 29.68 2.95 -4.62
N GLN A 53 28.62 2.43 -3.98
CA GLN A 53 28.77 1.57 -2.80
C GLN A 53 28.74 0.08 -3.15
N LEU A 54 27.98 -0.30 -4.18
CA LEU A 54 27.87 -1.71 -4.60
C LEU A 54 28.68 -2.02 -5.86
N GLN A 55 29.36 -1.02 -6.45
CA GLN A 55 30.18 -1.17 -7.65
C GLN A 55 29.44 -1.88 -8.80
N MET A 56 28.13 -1.63 -8.90
CA MET A 56 27.29 -2.31 -9.88
C MET A 56 27.62 -1.82 -11.29
N SER A 57 27.83 -2.78 -12.21
CA SER A 57 27.95 -2.50 -13.64
C SER A 57 26.72 -1.75 -14.19
N GLY A 58 26.89 -1.01 -15.30
CA GLY A 58 25.79 -0.27 -15.93
C GLY A 58 24.57 -1.13 -16.30
N LEU A 59 24.76 -2.40 -16.66
CA LEU A 59 23.65 -3.32 -16.93
C LEU A 59 22.90 -3.73 -15.65
N SER A 60 23.61 -3.91 -14.52
CA SER A 60 22.98 -4.21 -13.23
C SER A 60 22.23 -3.02 -12.62
N THR A 61 22.72 -1.80 -12.81
CA THR A 61 22.02 -0.59 -12.35
C THR A 61 20.71 -0.37 -13.13
N VAL A 62 20.70 -0.66 -14.43
CA VAL A 62 19.46 -0.67 -15.23
C VAL A 62 18.46 -1.71 -14.71
N ARG A 63 18.90 -2.94 -14.42
CA ARG A 63 18.01 -3.97 -13.84
C ARG A 63 17.44 -3.53 -12.49
N ALA A 64 18.26 -2.92 -11.64
CA ALA A 64 17.81 -2.37 -10.37
C ALA A 64 16.81 -1.22 -10.54
N ALA A 65 16.99 -0.38 -11.57
CA ALA A 65 16.01 0.65 -11.94
C ALA A 65 14.64 0.05 -12.29
N TRP A 66 14.62 -1.02 -13.10
CA TRP A 66 13.40 -1.74 -13.43
C TRP A 66 12.74 -2.37 -12.20
N LEU A 67 13.51 -2.95 -11.28
CA LEU A 67 12.99 -3.48 -10.01
C LEU A 67 12.41 -2.37 -9.12
N LEU A 68 13.06 -1.20 -9.07
CA LEU A 68 12.56 -0.04 -8.34
C LEU A 68 11.25 0.48 -8.96
N ALA A 69 11.20 0.61 -10.28
CA ALA A 69 9.99 1.01 -11.01
C ALA A 69 8.85 0.01 -10.76
N LEU A 70 9.12 -1.30 -10.83
CA LEU A 70 8.14 -2.34 -10.52
C LEU A 70 7.64 -2.27 -9.07
N GLY A 71 8.55 -2.03 -8.11
CA GLY A 71 8.19 -1.83 -6.71
C GLY A 71 7.24 -0.63 -6.54
N ARG A 72 7.54 0.50 -7.20
CA ARG A 72 6.67 1.69 -7.16
C ARG A 72 5.32 1.44 -7.82
N LEU A 73 5.28 0.79 -8.99
CA LEU A 73 4.02 0.43 -9.65
C LEU A 73 3.16 -0.53 -8.83
N THR A 74 3.78 -1.42 -8.06
CA THR A 74 3.05 -2.33 -7.17
C THR A 74 2.29 -1.52 -6.11
N VAL A 75 2.94 -0.54 -5.48
CA VAL A 75 2.30 0.36 -4.52
C VAL A 75 1.18 1.18 -5.17
N VAL A 76 1.42 1.72 -6.37
CA VAL A 76 0.38 2.42 -7.16
C VAL A 76 -0.82 1.52 -7.44
N ALA A 77 -0.59 0.26 -7.82
CA ALA A 77 -1.66 -0.69 -8.11
C ALA A 77 -2.51 -0.97 -6.87
N PHE A 78 -1.90 -1.18 -5.69
CA PHE A 78 -2.65 -1.33 -4.44
C PHE A 78 -3.43 -0.06 -4.08
N PHE A 79 -2.88 1.15 -4.27
CA PHE A 79 -3.64 2.39 -4.07
C PHE A 79 -4.81 2.53 -5.06
N ALA A 80 -4.64 2.13 -6.31
CA ALA A 80 -5.70 2.16 -7.31
C ALA A 80 -6.82 1.16 -6.97
N ILE A 81 -6.47 -0.07 -6.57
CA ILE A 81 -7.43 -1.06 -6.08
C ILE A 81 -8.15 -0.53 -4.84
N TYR A 82 -7.44 0.07 -3.90
CA TYR A 82 -8.04 0.69 -2.73
C TYR A 82 -9.09 1.74 -3.11
N LEU A 83 -8.77 2.66 -4.04
CA LEU A 83 -9.72 3.66 -4.50
C LEU A 83 -10.93 3.04 -5.21
N ALA A 84 -10.72 2.01 -6.03
CA ALA A 84 -11.80 1.28 -6.69
C ALA A 84 -12.74 0.63 -5.66
N LEU A 85 -12.17 -0.06 -4.66
CA LEU A 85 -12.92 -0.68 -3.57
C LEU A 85 -13.62 0.35 -2.67
N LEU A 86 -13.02 1.52 -2.48
CA LEU A 86 -13.62 2.62 -1.71
C LEU A 86 -14.80 3.27 -2.44
N ALA A 87 -14.73 3.37 -3.77
CA ALA A 87 -15.80 3.90 -4.61
C ALA A 87 -17.02 2.97 -4.65
N ILE A 88 -16.82 1.67 -4.50
CA ILE A 88 -17.90 0.67 -4.50
C ILE A 88 -18.59 0.64 -3.12
N PRO A 89 -19.91 0.96 -3.01
CA PRO A 89 -20.58 1.07 -1.71
C PRO A 89 -20.65 -0.23 -0.90
N ARG A 90 -20.61 -1.39 -1.58
CA ARG A 90 -20.69 -2.73 -0.95
C ARG A 90 -19.41 -3.05 -0.17
N THR A 91 -18.25 -2.85 -0.78
CA THR A 91 -16.92 -3.13 -0.21
C THR A 91 -16.50 -2.08 0.81
N ARG A 92 -16.96 -0.83 0.67
CA ARG A 92 -16.74 0.21 1.68
C ARG A 92 -17.34 -0.14 3.05
N LYS A 93 -18.49 -0.83 3.07
CA LYS A 93 -19.17 -1.20 4.33
C LYS A 93 -18.55 -2.44 5.00
N SER A 94 -17.90 -3.31 4.23
CA SER A 94 -17.26 -4.53 4.75
C SER A 94 -15.84 -4.31 5.27
N GLY A 95 -15.24 -3.14 5.04
CA GLY A 95 -13.87 -2.83 5.46
C GLY A 95 -12.78 -3.46 4.58
N ALA A 96 -13.14 -4.12 3.48
CA ALA A 96 -12.20 -4.81 2.58
C ALA A 96 -11.15 -3.87 1.97
N SER A 97 -11.44 -2.57 1.86
CA SER A 97 -10.48 -1.56 1.40
C SER A 97 -9.28 -1.38 2.35
N ASP A 98 -9.45 -1.61 3.65
CA ASP A 98 -8.43 -1.29 4.64
C ASP A 98 -7.22 -2.21 4.55
N GLU A 99 -7.43 -3.47 4.14
CA GLU A 99 -6.35 -4.43 3.92
C GLU A 99 -5.47 -4.00 2.73
N THR A 100 -6.10 -3.62 1.62
CA THR A 100 -5.39 -3.11 0.43
C THR A 100 -4.59 -1.85 0.76
N LEU A 101 -5.18 -0.93 1.54
CA LEU A 101 -4.49 0.28 2.00
C LEU A 101 -3.30 -0.10 2.90
N GLY A 102 -3.47 -1.03 3.83
CA GLY A 102 -2.39 -1.50 4.70
C GLY A 102 -1.20 -2.07 3.92
N ILE A 103 -1.46 -2.87 2.88
CA ILE A 103 -0.41 -3.44 2.01
C ILE A 103 0.32 -2.32 1.26
N ALA A 104 -0.40 -1.36 0.67
CA ALA A 104 0.20 -0.22 0.00
C ALA A 104 1.11 0.59 0.94
N LEU A 105 0.64 0.85 2.16
CA LEU A 105 1.40 1.59 3.18
C LEU A 105 2.65 0.83 3.62
N ALA A 106 2.57 -0.48 3.81
CA ALA A 106 3.72 -1.30 4.22
C ALA A 106 4.82 -1.30 3.16
N ILE A 107 4.46 -1.61 1.91
CA ILE A 107 5.43 -1.68 0.80
C ILE A 107 5.95 -0.28 0.48
N GLY A 108 5.07 0.72 0.40
CA GLY A 108 5.47 2.11 0.14
C GLY A 108 6.43 2.65 1.19
N SER A 109 6.14 2.41 2.48
CA SER A 109 7.01 2.87 3.57
C SER A 109 8.37 2.18 3.51
N LEU A 110 8.41 0.89 3.19
CA LEU A 110 9.67 0.16 3.03
C LEU A 110 10.51 0.75 1.89
N ILE A 111 9.91 1.00 0.72
CA ILE A 111 10.60 1.59 -0.43
C ILE A 111 11.12 2.99 -0.08
N SER A 112 10.27 3.87 0.46
CA SER A 112 10.67 5.23 0.85
C SER A 112 11.76 5.22 1.92
N PHE A 113 11.69 4.31 2.90
CA PHE A 113 12.71 4.18 3.94
C PHE A 113 14.06 3.75 3.37
N VAL A 114 14.09 2.69 2.54
CA VAL A 114 15.33 2.21 1.91
C VAL A 114 15.92 3.30 1.01
N SER A 115 15.11 3.97 0.18
CA SER A 115 15.57 5.07 -0.67
C SER A 115 16.07 6.27 0.14
N MET A 116 15.45 6.59 1.29
CA MET A 116 15.94 7.62 2.21
C MET A 116 17.31 7.25 2.81
N VAL A 117 17.50 6.00 3.22
CA VAL A 117 18.79 5.52 3.75
C VAL A 117 19.87 5.61 2.67
N MET A 118 19.58 5.20 1.44
CA MET A 118 20.50 5.33 0.31
C MET A 118 20.87 6.80 0.04
N ALA A 119 19.88 7.70 0.04
CA ALA A 119 20.12 9.14 -0.11
C ALA A 119 20.99 9.73 1.00
N SER A 120 20.79 9.29 2.24
CA SER A 120 21.62 9.67 3.39
C SER A 120 23.08 9.25 3.22
N LYS A 121 23.33 8.05 2.68
CA LYS A 121 24.68 7.55 2.45
C LYS A 121 25.43 8.26 1.33
N VAL A 122 24.71 8.74 0.31
CA VAL A 122 25.30 9.46 -0.83
C VAL A 122 25.41 10.97 -0.58
N GLY A 123 24.70 11.51 0.42
CA GLY A 123 24.72 12.94 0.71
C GLY A 123 23.77 13.78 -0.16
N GLU A 124 22.86 13.14 -0.88
CA GLU A 124 21.87 13.80 -1.73
C GLU A 124 20.70 14.35 -0.89
N MET A 125 20.91 15.53 -0.30
CA MET A 125 19.96 16.17 0.62
C MET A 125 18.58 16.43 -0.01
N ALA A 126 18.53 16.67 -1.31
CA ALA A 126 17.29 16.89 -2.04
C ALA A 126 16.45 15.61 -2.16
N ALA A 127 17.09 14.49 -2.49
CA ALA A 127 16.44 13.17 -2.56
C ALA A 127 16.10 12.63 -1.16
N LEU A 128 16.96 12.87 -0.18
CA LEU A 128 16.71 12.52 1.23
C LEU A 128 15.44 13.18 1.75
N ARG A 129 15.29 14.49 1.54
CA ARG A 129 14.08 15.22 1.98
C ARG A 129 12.84 14.70 1.29
N LEU A 130 12.91 14.39 0.00
CA LEU A 130 11.79 13.83 -0.74
C LEU A 130 11.34 12.50 -0.13
N HIS A 131 12.24 11.53 0.01
CA HIS A 131 11.90 10.22 0.57
C HIS A 131 11.49 10.28 2.05
N ALA A 132 12.04 11.21 2.82
CA ALA A 132 11.59 11.47 4.18
C ALA A 132 10.15 11.99 4.21
N THR A 133 9.79 12.93 3.32
CA THR A 133 8.40 13.42 3.24
C THR A 133 7.43 12.34 2.79
N GLU A 134 7.80 11.52 1.80
CA GLU A 134 6.98 10.38 1.36
C GLU A 134 6.78 9.37 2.51
N LEU A 135 7.84 9.04 3.24
CA LEU A 135 7.79 8.14 4.39
C LEU A 135 6.89 8.71 5.50
N LEU A 136 6.99 10.01 5.80
CA LEU A 136 6.15 10.66 6.81
C LEU A 136 4.67 10.65 6.42
N LEU A 137 4.34 10.87 5.15
CA LEU A 137 2.96 10.79 4.65
C LEU A 137 2.42 9.37 4.82
N LEU A 138 3.19 8.35 4.44
CA LEU A 138 2.79 6.95 4.53
C LEU A 138 2.66 6.48 5.99
N LEU A 139 3.62 6.82 6.85
CA LEU A 139 3.55 6.50 8.28
C LEU A 139 2.39 7.23 8.97
N GLY A 140 2.14 8.49 8.63
CA GLY A 140 1.00 9.23 9.16
C GLY A 140 -0.33 8.54 8.84
N ALA A 141 -0.50 8.06 7.60
CA ALA A 141 -1.68 7.28 7.22
C ALA A 141 -1.74 5.91 7.91
N ALA A 142 -0.60 5.24 8.08
CA ALA A 142 -0.53 3.97 8.79
C ALA A 142 -0.93 4.11 10.27
N VAL A 143 -0.48 5.18 10.94
CA VAL A 143 -0.85 5.48 12.33
C VAL A 143 -2.35 5.71 12.45
N VAL A 144 -2.95 6.52 11.57
CA VAL A 144 -4.40 6.74 11.56
C VAL A 144 -5.16 5.42 11.37
N LEU A 145 -4.71 4.56 10.46
CA LEU A 145 -5.34 3.26 10.20
C LEU A 145 -5.24 2.31 11.41
N VAL A 146 -4.13 2.33 12.14
CA VAL A 146 -3.94 1.53 13.36
C VAL A 146 -4.83 2.04 14.49
N ILE A 147 -4.94 3.36 14.67
CA ILE A 147 -5.76 3.98 15.73
C ILE A 147 -7.26 3.80 15.45
N GLU A 148 -7.68 3.95 14.19
CA GLU A 148 -9.09 3.79 13.79
C GLU A 148 -9.54 2.34 13.61
N ARG A 149 -8.72 1.34 14.00
CA ARG A 149 -9.00 -0.09 13.76
C ARG A 149 -10.47 -0.40 14.10
N PRO A 150 -11.25 -0.92 13.13
CA PRO A 150 -12.68 -1.10 13.33
C PRO A 150 -12.90 -2.07 14.48
N ALA A 151 -13.85 -1.77 15.37
CA ALA A 151 -14.36 -2.75 16.31
C ALA A 151 -14.64 -4.03 15.52
N ALA A 152 -13.99 -5.14 15.91
CA ALA A 152 -14.06 -6.39 15.18
C ALA A 152 -15.51 -6.64 14.78
N ALA A 153 -15.77 -6.76 13.48
CA ALA A 153 -17.06 -7.25 13.02
C ALA A 153 -17.33 -8.52 13.85
N PRO A 154 -18.51 -8.65 14.49
CA PRO A 154 -18.78 -9.80 15.33
C PRO A 154 -18.47 -11.01 14.47
N LYS A 155 -17.55 -11.87 14.94
CA LYS A 155 -17.36 -13.20 14.38
C LYS A 155 -18.78 -13.71 14.15
N THR A 156 -19.20 -13.81 12.89
CA THR A 156 -20.27 -14.72 12.54
C THR A 156 -19.73 -16.04 13.02
N VAL A 157 -20.19 -16.44 14.21
CA VAL A 157 -20.00 -17.78 14.73
C VAL A 157 -20.46 -18.65 13.59
N ASP A 158 -19.51 -19.36 12.99
CA ASP A 158 -19.79 -20.39 12.01
C ASP A 158 -20.92 -21.24 12.62
N VAL A 159 -22.08 -21.24 11.96
CA VAL A 159 -23.18 -22.14 12.26
C VAL A 159 -22.79 -23.52 11.72
N ALA A 160 -21.66 -24.04 12.20
CA ALA A 160 -21.06 -25.28 11.75
C ALA A 160 -20.83 -26.28 12.88
N ASP A 161 -21.26 -26.00 14.12
CA ASP A 161 -21.20 -26.98 15.20
C ASP A 161 -22.30 -26.78 16.26
N THR A 162 -23.45 -27.41 16.02
CA THR A 162 -24.28 -28.16 17.02
C THR A 162 -25.66 -28.52 16.44
N ALA A 163 -25.72 -29.72 15.86
CA ALA A 163 -26.85 -30.68 15.77
C ALA A 163 -28.23 -30.28 15.15
N PRO A 164 -28.83 -31.16 14.32
CA PRO A 164 -30.15 -30.94 13.73
C PRO A 164 -31.27 -31.35 14.72
N LEU A 165 -31.80 -30.42 15.51
CA LEU A 165 -32.96 -30.67 16.40
C LEU A 165 -34.32 -30.61 15.67
N GLY A 166 -34.37 -30.95 14.37
CA GLY A 166 -35.57 -30.80 13.55
C GLY A 166 -36.41 -32.06 13.35
N ILE A 167 -35.87 -33.25 13.61
CA ILE A 167 -36.50 -34.51 13.18
C ILE A 167 -36.99 -35.38 14.36
N GLU A 168 -36.31 -35.39 15.51
CA GLU A 168 -36.74 -36.22 16.66
C GLU A 168 -38.02 -35.71 17.35
N GLN A 169 -38.33 -34.42 17.25
CA GLN A 169 -39.52 -33.84 17.92
C GLN A 169 -40.84 -34.12 17.19
N ALA A 170 -40.79 -34.46 15.90
CA ALA A 170 -41.97 -34.84 15.13
C ALA A 170 -42.42 -36.28 15.41
N GLU A 171 -41.49 -37.17 15.79
CA GLU A 171 -41.77 -38.59 15.98
C GLU A 171 -42.40 -38.89 17.36
N LEU A 172 -42.08 -38.10 18.39
CA LEU A 172 -42.65 -38.23 19.74
C LEU A 172 -44.10 -37.73 19.88
N LEU A 173 -44.59 -36.92 18.93
CA LEU A 173 -45.96 -36.41 18.94
C LEU A 173 -46.98 -37.36 18.29
N HIS A 174 -46.52 -38.39 17.55
CA HIS A 174 -47.40 -39.33 16.83
C HIS A 174 -47.65 -40.65 17.58
N ASN A 175 -47.07 -40.86 18.76
CA ASN A 175 -47.25 -42.09 19.54
C ASN A 175 -47.73 -41.80 20.98
N ARG A 176 -48.94 -41.25 21.10
CA ARG A 176 -49.70 -41.23 22.35
C ARG A 176 -51.17 -41.51 22.09
#